data_AF-A0A7Y2DI90-F1
#
_entry.id   AF-A0A7Y2DI90-F1
#
_cell.length_a   1.000
_cell.length_b   1.000
_cell.length_c   1.000
_cell.angle_alpha   90.00
_cell.angle_beta   90.00
_cell.angle_gamma   90.00
#
_symmetry.space_group_name_H-M   'P 1'
#
loop_
_entity.id
_entity.type
_entity.pdbx_description
1 polymer ?
#
loop_
_entity_poly.entity_id
_entity_poly.type
_entity_poly.pdbx_seq_one_letter_code
_entity_poly.pdbx_strand_id
1 'polypeptide(L)'
;MLSSTYQQKSELRPEIKKADPENNFLARAPRFRMSGEMIRDYILATSGLLNREIGGPSVKPYQPAGLWEETNAGSNRGILTKYIPDEGADLYRRSLYTFWKRTLPPPNMTIFDAPTRDFSEVRRQKTNTPLQALVLQNDVQVLEAARVMAERMVAEKPENADYVAEVFKRILVRSPKDEELLTLNKYYHDALSIYQNDIEEAKKLVSVGDYEQMNVDPAKTAALMLTAQVIYNLDETITKE
;
A
#
# COMPACT_ATOMS: atom_id res chain seq x y z
N MET A 1 17.97 -10.72 -2.62
CA MET A 1 18.56 -11.69 -3.57
C MET A 1 19.71 -11.01 -4.28
N LEU A 2 20.86 -11.68 -4.44
CA LEU A 2 22.11 -11.11 -4.98
C LEU A 2 22.60 -11.83 -6.26
N SER A 3 21.77 -12.65 -6.91
CA SER A 3 22.20 -13.32 -8.13
C SER A 3 22.24 -12.34 -9.31
N SER A 4 23.25 -12.47 -10.17
CA SER A 4 23.41 -11.64 -11.37
C SER A 4 22.13 -11.67 -12.24
N THR A 5 21.53 -12.85 -12.42
CA THR A 5 20.28 -13.02 -13.19
C THR A 5 19.11 -12.24 -12.59
N TYR A 6 18.97 -12.20 -11.26
CA TYR A 6 17.88 -11.47 -10.60
C TYR A 6 18.05 -9.94 -10.70
N GLN A 7 19.29 -9.47 -10.84
CA GLN A 7 19.64 -8.06 -10.96
C GLN A 7 19.62 -7.54 -12.40
N GLN A 8 19.36 -8.41 -13.39
CA GLN A 8 19.21 -7.99 -14.78
C GLN A 8 17.95 -7.13 -14.95
N LYS A 9 18.02 -6.17 -15.88
CA LYS A 9 16.85 -5.36 -16.25
C LYS A 9 15.83 -6.22 -17.00
N SER A 10 14.57 -6.08 -16.63
CA SER A 10 13.43 -6.78 -17.25
C SER A 10 12.73 -5.97 -18.34
N GLU A 11 13.40 -4.93 -18.85
CA GLU A 11 12.83 -3.97 -19.80
C GLU A 11 12.38 -4.65 -21.11
N LEU A 12 11.15 -4.36 -21.54
CA LEU A 12 10.59 -4.88 -22.79
C LEU A 12 11.15 -4.12 -24.00
N ARG A 13 12.35 -4.53 -24.44
CA ARG A 13 13.00 -3.95 -25.61
C ARG A 13 12.25 -4.26 -26.91
N PRO A 14 12.17 -3.34 -27.88
CA PRO A 14 11.42 -3.55 -29.13
C PRO A 14 11.83 -4.81 -29.90
N GLU A 15 13.12 -5.14 -29.93
CA GLU A 15 13.65 -6.34 -30.57
C GLU A 15 13.19 -7.62 -29.87
N ILE A 16 13.15 -7.64 -28.54
CA ILE A 16 12.63 -8.77 -27.76
C ILE A 16 11.13 -8.90 -27.98
N LYS A 17 10.38 -7.79 -27.92
CA LYS A 17 8.93 -7.80 -28.12
C LYS A 17 8.55 -8.37 -29.50
N LYS A 18 9.36 -8.11 -30.52
CA LYS A 18 9.14 -8.63 -31.88
C LYS A 18 9.47 -10.12 -32.00
N ALA A 19 10.54 -10.58 -31.35
CA ALA A 19 11.02 -11.95 -31.44
C ALA A 19 10.28 -12.92 -30.50
N ASP A 20 9.94 -12.47 -29.30
CA ASP A 20 9.27 -13.24 -28.24
C ASP A 20 8.27 -12.35 -27.47
N PRO A 21 7.11 -12.03 -28.07
CA PRO A 21 6.07 -11.21 -27.43
C PRO A 21 5.62 -11.79 -26.08
N GLU A 22 5.42 -13.11 -26.07
CA GLU A 22 4.87 -13.88 -24.94
C GLU A 22 5.90 -14.26 -23.86
N ASN A 23 7.17 -13.88 -24.05
CA ASN A 23 8.27 -14.17 -23.14
C ASN A 23 8.48 -15.69 -22.87
N ASN A 24 8.25 -16.53 -23.89
CA ASN A 24 8.42 -17.98 -23.80
C ASN A 24 9.88 -18.41 -23.61
N PHE A 25 10.82 -17.62 -24.12
CA PHE A 25 12.26 -17.85 -23.96
C PHE A 25 12.85 -17.19 -22.71
N LEU A 26 11.99 -16.59 -21.87
CA LEU A 26 12.39 -15.94 -20.61
C LEU A 26 13.48 -14.88 -20.80
N ALA A 27 13.41 -14.14 -21.91
CA ALA A 27 14.35 -13.06 -22.24
C ALA A 27 14.26 -11.88 -21.25
N ARG A 28 13.16 -11.80 -20.47
CA ARG A 28 12.94 -10.85 -19.37
C ARG A 28 12.20 -11.54 -18.21
N ALA A 29 12.20 -10.93 -17.03
CA ALA A 29 11.38 -11.43 -15.94
C ALA A 29 9.88 -11.24 -16.25
N PRO A 30 9.00 -12.16 -15.83
CA PRO A 30 7.58 -12.00 -16.05
C PRO A 30 7.05 -10.86 -15.18
N ARG A 31 6.30 -9.95 -15.79
CA ARG A 31 5.57 -8.88 -15.11
C ARG A 31 4.29 -9.42 -14.52
N PHE A 32 4.10 -9.34 -13.20
CA PHE A 32 2.86 -9.78 -12.55
C PHE A 32 2.56 -9.03 -11.25
N ARG A 33 1.26 -8.86 -10.95
CA ARG A 33 0.80 -8.28 -9.69
C ARG A 33 1.28 -9.11 -8.48
N MET A 34 1.87 -8.43 -7.49
CA MET A 34 2.22 -9.00 -6.19
C MET A 34 0.99 -9.53 -5.47
N SER A 35 1.12 -10.51 -4.57
CA SER A 35 -0.04 -11.01 -3.79
C SER A 35 -0.57 -9.95 -2.81
N GLY A 36 -1.80 -10.11 -2.30
CA GLY A 36 -2.36 -9.16 -1.34
C GLY A 36 -1.51 -8.94 -0.09
N GLU A 37 -0.91 -10.02 0.43
CA GLU A 37 0.02 -9.94 1.57
C GLU A 37 1.28 -9.16 1.23
N MET A 38 1.83 -9.36 0.02
CA MET A 38 3.01 -8.64 -0.45
C MET A 38 2.70 -7.15 -0.67
N ILE A 39 1.55 -6.81 -1.25
CA ILE A 39 1.13 -5.41 -1.47
C ILE A 39 1.01 -4.70 -0.11
N ARG A 40 0.30 -5.29 0.86
CA ARG A 40 0.17 -4.71 2.19
C ARG A 40 1.52 -4.55 2.88
N ASP A 41 2.35 -5.60 2.91
CA ASP A 41 3.67 -5.55 3.55
C ASP A 41 4.60 -4.55 2.84
N TYR A 42 4.45 -4.38 1.53
CA TYR A 42 5.20 -3.40 0.75
C TYR A 42 4.86 -1.96 1.16
N ILE A 43 3.57 -1.61 1.19
CA ILE A 43 3.08 -0.29 1.60
C ILE A 43 3.52 0.06 3.04
N LEU A 44 3.43 -0.91 3.94
CA LEU A 44 3.93 -0.74 5.32
C LEU A 44 5.45 -0.58 5.37
N ALA A 45 6.19 -1.30 4.53
CA ALA A 45 7.65 -1.20 4.50
C ALA A 45 8.13 0.14 3.93
N THR A 46 7.52 0.60 2.83
CA THR A 46 7.89 1.85 2.16
C THR A 46 7.52 3.06 3.01
N SER A 47 6.39 3.06 3.71
CA SER A 47 6.06 4.10 4.72
C SER A 47 6.96 4.03 5.94
N GLY A 48 7.43 2.83 6.27
CA GLY A 48 8.22 2.50 7.46
C GLY A 48 7.35 2.29 8.70
N LEU A 49 6.10 1.86 8.50
CA LEU A 49 5.18 1.38 9.53
C LEU A 49 5.41 -0.11 9.87
N LEU A 50 5.99 -0.87 8.94
CA LEU A 50 6.09 -2.33 9.06
C LEU A 50 6.76 -2.78 10.37
N ASN A 51 5.99 -3.41 11.25
CA ASN A 51 6.53 -4.13 12.40
C ASN A 51 7.10 -5.49 11.93
N ARG A 52 8.42 -5.65 12.11
CA ARG A 52 9.21 -6.81 11.65
C ARG A 52 9.39 -7.90 12.70
N GLU A 53 8.77 -7.76 13.87
CA GLU A 53 8.87 -8.75 14.94
C GLU A 53 8.43 -10.15 14.45
N ILE A 54 9.15 -11.18 14.93
CA ILE A 54 8.95 -12.57 14.54
C ILE A 54 8.39 -13.36 15.72
N GLY A 55 7.33 -14.14 15.47
CA GLY A 55 6.62 -14.92 16.48
C GLY A 55 5.47 -14.14 17.12
N GLY A 56 4.89 -14.73 18.16
CA GLY A 56 3.72 -14.16 18.86
C GLY A 56 2.37 -14.56 18.24
N PRO A 57 1.27 -14.12 18.87
CA PRO A 57 -0.09 -14.43 18.42
C PRO A 57 -0.43 -13.73 17.10
N SER A 58 -1.51 -14.19 16.46
CA SER A 58 -2.09 -13.48 15.33
C SER A 58 -2.73 -12.17 15.77
N VAL A 59 -2.69 -11.18 14.89
CA VAL A 59 -3.20 -9.82 15.12
C VAL A 59 -4.33 -9.48 14.15
N LYS A 60 -5.12 -8.47 14.48
CA LYS A 60 -6.26 -7.95 13.72
C LYS A 60 -5.98 -6.50 13.31
N PRO A 61 -5.38 -6.27 12.13
CA PRO A 61 -5.20 -4.94 11.54
C PRO A 61 -6.54 -4.25 11.23
N TYR A 62 -6.49 -3.08 10.58
CA TYR A 62 -7.71 -2.43 10.08
C TYR A 62 -8.59 -3.35 9.23
N GLN A 63 -9.89 -3.28 9.49
CA GLN A 63 -10.95 -3.90 8.69
C GLN A 63 -12.18 -2.99 8.71
N PRO A 64 -12.97 -2.90 7.63
CA PRO A 64 -14.25 -2.20 7.64
C PRO A 64 -15.18 -2.73 8.75
N ALA A 65 -15.87 -1.82 9.43
CA ALA A 65 -16.80 -2.17 10.50
C ALA A 65 -18.00 -2.97 9.98
N GLY A 66 -18.58 -3.83 10.83
CA GLY A 66 -19.83 -4.54 10.56
C GLY A 66 -19.72 -5.87 9.79
N LEU A 67 -18.57 -6.15 9.15
CA LEU A 67 -18.41 -7.36 8.32
C LEU A 67 -18.56 -8.67 9.12
N TRP A 68 -18.06 -8.70 10.36
CA TRP A 68 -18.14 -9.89 11.19
C TRP A 68 -19.55 -10.10 11.73
N GLU A 69 -20.24 -9.02 12.08
CA GLU A 69 -21.60 -9.03 12.59
C GLU A 69 -22.60 -9.52 11.53
N GLU A 70 -22.42 -9.13 10.27
CA GLU A 70 -23.26 -9.57 9.14
C GLU A 70 -23.12 -11.07 8.84
N THR A 71 -21.91 -11.61 8.95
CA THR A 71 -21.63 -13.03 8.62
C THR A 71 -21.98 -13.99 9.75
N ASN A 72 -22.25 -13.49 10.95
CA ASN A 72 -22.56 -14.31 12.12
C ASN A 72 -24.08 -14.40 12.35
N ALA A 73 -24.65 -15.56 12.01
CA ALA A 73 -26.03 -15.89 12.39
C ALA A 73 -26.14 -16.18 13.91
N GLY A 74 -26.53 -15.16 14.68
CA GLY A 74 -26.88 -15.26 16.09
C GLY A 74 -25.90 -14.56 17.04
N SER A 75 -26.44 -13.86 18.03
CA SER A 75 -25.73 -13.02 19.00
C SER A 75 -24.85 -13.78 20.02
N ASN A 76 -24.78 -15.11 19.96
CA ASN A 76 -24.22 -15.96 21.03
C ASN A 76 -23.08 -16.91 20.59
N ARG A 77 -22.33 -16.60 19.51
CA ARG A 77 -21.25 -17.47 19.00
C ARG A 77 -19.84 -17.19 19.55
N GLY A 78 -19.72 -16.52 20.70
CA GLY A 78 -18.44 -16.29 21.38
C GLY A 78 -17.61 -15.11 20.83
N ILE A 79 -16.28 -15.17 21.02
CA ILE A 79 -15.32 -14.06 20.79
C ILE A 79 -15.21 -13.64 19.31
N LEU A 80 -15.68 -14.48 18.38
CA LEU A 80 -15.60 -14.24 16.92
C LEU A 80 -16.85 -13.55 16.33
N THR A 81 -17.70 -12.99 17.19
CA THR A 81 -18.95 -12.29 16.80
C THR A 81 -18.69 -10.90 16.24
N LYS A 82 -17.76 -10.15 16.85
CA LYS A 82 -17.42 -8.78 16.51
C LYS A 82 -15.93 -8.65 16.18
N TYR A 83 -15.62 -7.89 15.13
CA TYR A 83 -14.23 -7.51 14.87
C TYR A 83 -13.83 -6.34 15.75
N ILE A 84 -12.76 -6.52 16.50
CA ILE A 84 -12.11 -5.46 17.27
C ILE A 84 -10.67 -5.43 16.75
N PRO A 85 -10.27 -4.38 16.00
CA PRO A 85 -8.89 -4.19 15.62
C PRO A 85 -7.99 -4.19 16.87
N ASP A 86 -6.81 -4.77 16.77
CA ASP A 86 -5.80 -4.62 17.82
C ASP A 86 -5.20 -3.20 17.74
N GLU A 87 -4.40 -2.80 18.73
CA GLU A 87 -3.93 -1.41 18.86
C GLU A 87 -2.40 -1.30 18.70
N GLY A 88 -1.92 -0.09 18.43
CA GLY A 88 -0.49 0.22 18.39
C GLY A 88 0.28 -0.59 17.35
N ALA A 89 1.42 -1.17 17.75
CA ALA A 89 2.32 -1.89 16.83
C ALA A 89 1.69 -3.13 16.17
N ASP A 90 0.59 -3.64 16.72
CA ASP A 90 -0.09 -4.83 16.21
C ASP A 90 -0.85 -4.56 14.90
N LEU A 91 -1.31 -3.32 14.68
CA LEU A 91 -1.95 -2.90 13.43
C LEU A 91 -1.03 -3.04 12.20
N TYR A 92 0.29 -2.94 12.44
CA TYR A 92 1.32 -2.86 11.40
C TYR A 92 2.20 -4.11 11.31
N ARG A 93 1.83 -5.22 11.97
CA ARG A 93 2.59 -6.47 11.80
C ARG A 93 2.51 -6.97 10.36
N ARG A 94 3.54 -7.72 9.98
CA ARG A 94 3.57 -8.46 8.70
C ARG A 94 2.28 -9.25 8.50
N SER A 95 1.80 -9.26 7.26
CA SER A 95 0.57 -9.91 6.82
C SER A 95 0.53 -11.42 7.15
N LEU A 96 1.69 -12.03 7.36
CA LEU A 96 1.83 -13.39 7.87
C LEU A 96 1.11 -13.61 9.22
N TYR A 97 1.10 -12.59 10.09
CA TYR A 97 0.50 -12.66 11.42
C TYR A 97 -0.96 -12.20 11.44
N THR A 98 -1.55 -11.81 10.31
CA THR A 98 -2.94 -11.39 10.25
C THR A 98 -3.86 -12.57 10.58
N PHE A 99 -4.79 -12.34 11.52
CA PHE A 99 -5.81 -13.29 11.92
C PHE A 99 -6.72 -13.61 10.73
N TRP A 100 -6.97 -14.91 10.52
CA TRP A 100 -7.76 -15.40 9.40
C TRP A 100 -8.98 -16.14 9.94
N LYS A 101 -10.14 -15.49 9.87
CA LYS A 101 -11.41 -16.17 10.12
C LYS A 101 -11.77 -16.93 8.85
N ARG A 102 -11.90 -18.26 8.95
CA ARG A 102 -12.17 -19.13 7.78
C ARG A 102 -13.37 -18.65 6.94
N THR A 103 -14.45 -18.25 7.59
CA THR A 103 -15.68 -17.78 6.92
C THR A 103 -15.63 -16.32 6.46
N LEU A 104 -14.64 -15.55 6.94
CA LEU A 104 -14.47 -14.14 6.59
C LEU A 104 -12.97 -13.76 6.63
N PRO A 105 -12.21 -14.16 5.61
CA PRO A 105 -10.83 -13.75 5.43
C PRO A 105 -10.65 -12.22 5.46
N PRO A 106 -9.42 -11.72 5.67
CA PRO A 106 -9.12 -10.30 5.58
C PRO A 106 -9.59 -9.72 4.23
N PRO A 107 -10.49 -8.72 4.21
CA PRO A 107 -11.19 -8.32 2.99
C PRO A 107 -10.25 -7.66 1.98
N ASN A 108 -9.30 -6.83 2.43
CA ASN A 108 -8.30 -6.22 1.57
C ASN A 108 -7.46 -7.29 0.85
N MET A 109 -6.94 -8.29 1.57
CA MET A 109 -6.17 -9.38 0.98
C MET A 109 -7.03 -10.23 0.03
N THR A 110 -8.31 -10.45 0.36
CA THR A 110 -9.25 -11.20 -0.48
C THR A 110 -9.52 -10.49 -1.81
N ILE A 111 -9.71 -9.17 -1.79
CA ILE A 111 -9.84 -8.35 -3.00
C ILE A 111 -8.59 -8.48 -3.89
N PHE A 112 -7.42 -8.68 -3.27
CA PHE A 112 -6.15 -8.96 -3.93
C PHE A 112 -5.86 -10.46 -4.13
N ASP A 113 -6.90 -11.26 -4.38
CA ASP A 113 -6.86 -12.69 -4.69
C ASP A 113 -6.15 -13.57 -3.63
N ALA A 114 -6.18 -13.20 -2.35
CA ALA A 114 -5.67 -14.09 -1.31
C ALA A 114 -6.58 -15.32 -1.12
N PRO A 115 -6.02 -16.51 -0.86
CA PRO A 115 -6.80 -17.73 -0.65
C PRO A 115 -7.71 -17.62 0.58
N THR A 116 -8.94 -18.12 0.47
CA THR A 116 -9.92 -18.11 1.59
C THR A 116 -9.62 -19.14 2.68
N ARG A 117 -8.67 -20.06 2.44
CA ARG A 117 -8.30 -21.19 3.32
C ARG A 117 -9.42 -22.21 3.57
N ASP A 118 -10.48 -22.19 2.76
CA ASP A 118 -11.55 -23.20 2.81
C ASP A 118 -11.22 -24.51 2.11
N PHE A 119 -10.36 -24.41 1.09
CA PHE A 119 -9.86 -25.52 0.29
C PHE A 119 -8.39 -25.28 -0.08
N SER A 120 -7.71 -26.32 -0.56
CA SER A 120 -6.32 -26.22 -1.02
C SER A 120 -6.27 -25.54 -2.39
N GLU A 121 -5.48 -24.48 -2.51
CA GLU A 121 -5.27 -23.77 -3.78
C GLU A 121 -3.85 -24.04 -4.30
N VAL A 122 -3.76 -24.77 -5.42
CA VAL A 122 -2.46 -25.15 -6.03
C VAL A 122 -1.83 -23.96 -6.76
N ARG A 123 -2.65 -23.12 -7.39
CA ARG A 123 -2.21 -21.93 -8.11
C ARG A 123 -3.10 -20.76 -7.73
N ARG A 124 -2.50 -19.72 -7.15
CA ARG A 124 -3.21 -18.49 -6.81
C ARG A 124 -3.67 -17.75 -8.06
N GLN A 125 -4.92 -17.29 -8.04
CA GLN A 125 -5.45 -16.36 -9.03
C GLN A 125 -4.70 -15.01 -8.98
N LYS A 126 -4.59 -14.35 -10.14
CA LYS A 126 -4.05 -12.99 -10.26
C LYS A 126 -4.96 -12.19 -11.18
N THR A 127 -5.81 -11.35 -10.59
CA THR A 127 -6.66 -10.40 -11.31
C THR A 127 -6.12 -8.99 -11.19
N ASN A 128 -6.54 -8.12 -12.11
CA ASN A 128 -6.38 -6.68 -12.03
C ASN A 128 -7.76 -6.06 -12.23
N THR A 129 -8.42 -5.65 -11.14
CA THR A 129 -9.81 -5.18 -11.17
C THR A 129 -9.91 -3.74 -10.68
N PRO A 130 -10.90 -2.94 -11.16
CA PRO A 130 -11.11 -1.59 -10.64
C PRO A 130 -11.33 -1.53 -9.13
N LEU A 131 -11.90 -2.59 -8.53
CA LEU A 131 -12.09 -2.68 -7.09
C LEU A 131 -10.75 -2.68 -6.32
N GLN A 132 -9.71 -3.30 -6.88
CA GLN A 132 -8.38 -3.30 -6.28
C GLN A 132 -7.77 -1.89 -6.25
N ALA A 133 -7.93 -1.11 -7.32
CA ALA A 133 -7.50 0.30 -7.34
C ALA A 133 -8.28 1.15 -6.32
N LEU A 134 -9.59 0.89 -6.16
CA LEU A 134 -10.39 1.56 -5.13
C LEU A 134 -9.95 1.19 -3.71
N VAL A 135 -9.47 -0.02 -3.45
CA VAL A 135 -8.88 -0.38 -2.15
C VAL A 135 -7.62 0.44 -1.89
N LEU A 136 -6.69 0.52 -2.85
CA LEU A 136 -5.48 1.34 -2.68
C LEU A 136 -5.79 2.81 -2.46
N GLN A 137 -6.88 3.30 -3.06
CA GLN A 137 -7.29 4.69 -2.90
C GLN A 137 -7.98 4.96 -1.56
N ASN A 138 -8.76 4.03 -1.00
CA ASN A 138 -9.67 4.35 0.12
C ASN A 138 -9.36 3.61 1.42
N ASP A 139 -8.53 2.56 1.40
CA ASP A 139 -8.22 1.78 2.60
C ASP A 139 -7.45 2.63 3.61
N VAL A 140 -7.91 2.59 4.87
CA VAL A 140 -7.35 3.38 5.98
C VAL A 140 -5.86 3.13 6.13
N GLN A 141 -5.41 1.88 5.97
CA GLN A 141 -4.00 1.53 6.14
C GLN A 141 -3.12 2.11 5.02
N VAL A 142 -3.66 2.26 3.80
CA VAL A 142 -2.93 2.88 2.69
C VAL A 142 -2.87 4.39 2.85
N LEU A 143 -3.98 5.01 3.23
CA LEU A 143 -4.05 6.44 3.54
C LEU A 143 -3.12 6.83 4.70
N GLU A 144 -3.15 6.05 5.79
CA GLU A 144 -2.26 6.24 6.93
C GLU A 144 -0.79 6.02 6.56
N ALA A 145 -0.47 5.00 5.75
CA ALA A 145 0.89 4.79 5.26
C ALA A 145 1.38 5.97 4.40
N ALA A 146 0.51 6.54 3.58
CA ALA A 146 0.81 7.75 2.81
C ALA A 146 1.02 8.97 3.73
N ARG A 147 0.19 9.14 4.75
CA ARG A 147 0.33 10.19 5.78
C ARG A 147 1.66 10.08 6.51
N VAL A 148 1.96 8.92 7.10
CA VAL A 148 3.17 8.72 7.91
C VAL A 148 4.43 8.87 7.07
N MET A 149 4.39 8.46 5.80
CA MET A 149 5.46 8.75 4.86
C MET A 149 5.63 10.26 4.66
N ALA A 150 4.54 10.98 4.39
CA ALA A 150 4.57 12.42 4.18
C ALA A 150 5.09 13.18 5.41
N GLU A 151 4.60 12.86 6.61
CA GLU A 151 5.04 13.48 7.87
C GLU A 151 6.54 13.32 8.09
N ARG A 152 7.07 12.10 7.88
CA ARG A 152 8.51 11.83 8.01
C ARG A 152 9.33 12.64 7.02
N MET A 153 8.88 12.74 5.76
CA MET A 153 9.60 13.52 4.74
C MET A 153 9.61 15.01 5.06
N VAL A 154 8.47 15.56 5.53
CA VAL A 154 8.37 16.97 5.93
C VAL A 154 9.23 17.25 7.18
N ALA A 155 9.27 16.31 8.14
CA ALA A 155 10.10 16.43 9.33
C ALA A 155 11.60 16.36 9.02
N GLU A 156 12.02 15.48 8.11
CA GLU A 156 13.43 15.28 7.74
C GLU A 156 14.02 16.45 6.95
N LYS A 157 13.24 17.08 6.05
CA LYS A 157 13.73 18.14 5.16
C LYS A 157 12.77 19.34 5.06
N PRO A 158 12.56 20.10 6.15
CA PRO A 158 11.54 21.16 6.21
C PRO A 158 11.75 22.32 5.21
N GLU A 159 13.01 22.57 4.81
CA GLU A 159 13.43 23.70 3.97
C GLU A 159 13.57 23.40 2.47
N ASN A 160 12.63 22.61 1.91
CA ASN A 160 12.41 22.50 0.47
C ASN A 160 13.39 21.56 -0.27
N ALA A 161 13.30 20.26 0.05
CA ALA A 161 13.82 19.22 -0.82
C ALA A 161 12.69 18.69 -1.72
N ASP A 162 13.06 18.17 -2.88
CA ASP A 162 12.19 17.51 -3.85
C ASP A 162 11.44 16.30 -3.23
N TYR A 163 10.41 16.60 -2.43
CA TYR A 163 9.65 15.59 -1.68
C TYR A 163 9.04 14.57 -2.62
N VAL A 164 8.57 15.05 -3.77
CA VAL A 164 7.93 14.23 -4.79
C VAL A 164 8.90 13.21 -5.35
N ALA A 165 10.11 13.61 -5.75
CA ALA A 165 11.09 12.66 -6.25
C ALA A 165 11.56 11.66 -5.19
N GLU A 166 11.71 12.09 -3.94
CA GLU A 166 12.13 11.18 -2.85
C GLU A 166 11.02 10.17 -2.50
N VAL A 167 9.76 10.61 -2.40
CA VAL A 167 8.61 9.72 -2.20
C VAL A 167 8.48 8.74 -3.36
N PHE A 168 8.59 9.23 -4.60
CA PHE A 168 8.57 8.39 -5.80
C PHE A 168 9.68 7.34 -5.76
N LYS A 169 10.90 7.74 -5.45
CA LYS A 169 12.05 6.84 -5.35
C LYS A 169 11.91 5.84 -4.21
N ARG A 170 11.31 6.23 -3.09
CA ARG A 170 11.07 5.35 -1.95
C ARG A 170 10.00 4.30 -2.24
N ILE A 171 8.97 4.64 -3.03
CA ILE A 171 7.87 3.72 -3.39
C ILE A 171 8.18 2.90 -4.64
N LEU A 172 8.88 3.42 -5.64
CA LEU A 172 9.13 2.71 -6.92
C LEU A 172 10.58 2.23 -7.06
N VAL A 173 11.47 2.58 -6.12
CA VAL A 173 12.87 2.15 -6.09
C VAL A 173 13.64 2.56 -7.37
N ARG A 174 13.16 3.60 -8.06
CA ARG A 174 13.79 4.23 -9.23
C ARG A 174 13.58 5.74 -9.20
N SER A 175 14.40 6.48 -9.92
CA SER A 175 14.14 7.90 -10.12
C SER A 175 12.94 8.12 -11.05
N PRO A 176 12.13 9.16 -10.82
CA PRO A 176 11.09 9.55 -11.76
C PRO A 176 11.71 10.06 -13.07
N LYS A 177 11.01 9.88 -14.18
CA LYS A 177 11.31 10.57 -15.44
C LYS A 177 10.90 12.04 -15.33
N ASP A 178 11.49 12.89 -16.16
CA ASP A 178 11.21 14.33 -16.15
C ASP A 178 9.71 14.65 -16.31
N GLU A 179 9.01 13.91 -17.18
CA GLU A 179 7.56 14.07 -17.39
C GLU A 179 6.74 13.63 -16.16
N GLU A 180 7.10 12.49 -15.54
CA GLU A 180 6.42 11.98 -14.33
C GLU A 180 6.60 12.96 -13.16
N LEU A 181 7.83 13.46 -13.00
CA LEU A 181 8.18 14.42 -11.95
C LEU A 181 7.44 15.74 -12.15
N LEU A 182 7.34 16.23 -13.39
CA LEU A 182 6.61 17.45 -13.71
C LEU A 182 5.11 17.32 -13.38
N THR A 183 4.48 16.20 -13.77
CA THR A 183 3.07 15.96 -13.46
C THR A 183 2.81 15.85 -11.95
N LEU A 184 3.64 15.09 -11.24
CA LEU A 184 3.47 14.90 -9.80
C LEU A 184 3.77 16.17 -8.99
N ASN A 185 4.78 16.96 -9.38
CA ASN A 185 5.05 18.26 -8.75
C ASN A 185 3.91 19.24 -8.97
N LYS A 186 3.33 19.26 -10.18
CA LYS A 186 2.13 20.07 -10.43
C LYS A 186 0.99 19.66 -9.48
N TYR A 187 0.71 18.36 -9.38
CA TYR A 187 -0.33 17.85 -8.48
C TYR A 187 -0.07 18.21 -7.02
N TYR A 188 1.17 18.05 -6.55
CA TYR A 188 1.57 18.44 -5.19
C TYR A 188 1.35 19.93 -4.92
N HIS A 189 1.79 20.82 -5.83
CA HIS A 189 1.64 22.26 -5.66
C HIS A 189 0.17 22.72 -5.76
N ASP A 190 -0.61 22.12 -6.65
CA ASP A 190 -2.05 22.38 -6.75
C ASP A 190 -2.74 21.99 -5.43
N ALA A 191 -2.46 20.80 -4.89
CA ALA A 191 -2.99 20.36 -3.59
C ALA A 191 -2.51 21.24 -2.43
N LEU A 192 -1.23 21.63 -2.42
CA LEU A 192 -0.66 22.51 -1.39
C LEU A 192 -1.38 23.87 -1.36
N SER A 193 -1.65 24.46 -2.53
CA SER A 193 -2.36 25.73 -2.62
C SER A 193 -3.78 25.65 -2.04
N ILE A 194 -4.46 24.52 -2.22
CA ILE A 194 -5.80 24.27 -1.67
C ILE A 194 -5.73 24.21 -0.13
N TYR A 195 -4.82 23.40 0.42
CA TYR A 195 -4.71 23.18 1.86
C TYR A 195 -4.05 24.34 2.62
N GLN A 196 -3.29 25.20 1.94
CA GLN A 196 -2.84 26.47 2.52
C GLN A 196 -4.00 27.46 2.73
N ASN A 197 -5.03 27.40 1.88
CA ASN A 197 -6.24 28.21 2.03
C ASN A 197 -7.24 27.61 3.02
N ASP A 198 -7.20 26.28 3.24
CA ASP A 198 -8.05 25.57 4.20
C ASP A 198 -7.24 24.60 5.06
N ILE A 199 -6.66 25.13 6.15
CA ILE A 199 -5.83 24.37 7.09
C ILE A 199 -6.67 23.37 7.89
N GLU A 200 -7.96 23.62 8.13
CA GLU A 200 -8.79 22.72 8.92
C GLU A 200 -9.12 21.45 8.14
N GLU A 201 -9.40 21.56 6.84
CA GLU A 201 -9.56 20.37 5.99
C GLU A 201 -8.23 19.60 5.84
N ALA A 202 -7.09 20.31 5.84
CA ALA A 202 -5.78 19.67 5.85
C ALA A 202 -5.57 18.81 7.13
N LYS A 203 -5.88 19.38 8.31
CA LYS A 203 -5.81 18.67 9.60
C LYS A 203 -6.72 17.44 9.65
N LYS A 204 -7.91 17.55 9.06
CA LYS A 204 -8.86 16.43 8.97
C LYS A 204 -8.39 15.33 8.02
N LEU A 205 -7.69 15.67 6.94
CA LEU A 205 -7.12 14.65 6.06
C LEU A 205 -5.96 13.91 6.74
N VAL A 206 -5.07 14.64 7.43
CA VAL A 206 -3.94 14.05 8.15
C VAL A 206 -4.33 13.41 9.48
N SER A 207 -5.62 13.35 9.84
CA SER A 207 -6.07 12.62 11.03
C SER A 207 -6.42 11.15 10.78
N VAL A 208 -6.17 10.64 9.57
CA VAL A 208 -6.47 9.25 9.21
C VAL A 208 -5.45 8.27 9.83
N GLY A 209 -5.98 7.22 10.47
CA GLY A 209 -5.23 6.15 11.12
C GLY A 209 -4.91 6.41 12.59
N ASP A 210 -4.41 5.39 13.29
CA ASP A 210 -4.09 5.43 14.73
C ASP A 210 -2.61 5.69 15.02
N TYR A 211 -1.73 5.68 14.00
CA TYR A 211 -0.32 5.96 14.19
C TYR A 211 -0.12 7.39 14.69
N GLU A 212 0.80 7.59 15.63
CA GLU A 212 1.05 8.89 16.25
C GLU A 212 1.36 9.98 15.20
N GLN A 213 0.76 11.15 15.38
CA GLN A 213 0.96 12.30 14.49
C GLN A 213 2.21 13.07 14.89
N MET A 214 3.01 13.43 13.89
CA MET A 214 4.14 14.34 14.09
C MET A 214 3.69 15.81 14.09
N ASN A 215 4.38 16.66 14.86
CA ASN A 215 4.14 18.11 14.83
C ASN A 215 4.84 18.74 13.62
N VAL A 216 4.23 18.60 12.44
CA VAL A 216 4.70 19.14 11.16
C VAL A 216 3.63 20.01 10.48
N ASP A 217 4.01 20.75 9.44
CA ASP A 217 3.08 21.58 8.66
C ASP A 217 1.96 20.71 8.06
N PRO A 218 0.68 20.88 8.49
CA PRO A 218 -0.42 20.03 8.05
C PRO A 218 -0.76 20.23 6.58
N ALA A 219 -0.55 21.42 6.00
CA ALA A 219 -0.88 21.68 4.59
C ALA A 219 0.12 20.99 3.66
N LYS A 220 1.43 21.07 3.97
CA LYS A 220 2.47 20.34 3.24
C LYS A 220 2.28 18.83 3.36
N THR A 221 1.96 18.37 4.57
CA THR A 221 1.74 16.95 4.84
C THR A 221 0.53 16.41 4.09
N ALA A 222 -0.60 17.13 4.09
CA ALA A 222 -1.80 16.75 3.34
C ALA A 222 -1.53 16.65 1.83
N ALA A 223 -0.86 17.65 1.25
CA ALA A 223 -0.53 17.63 -0.18
C ALA A 223 0.42 16.48 -0.55
N LEU A 224 1.43 16.21 0.29
CA LEU A 224 2.38 15.13 0.06
C LEU A 224 1.75 13.74 0.31
N MET A 225 0.84 13.63 1.28
CA MET A 225 0.05 12.42 1.54
C MET A 225 -0.78 12.05 0.30
N LEU A 226 -1.50 13.00 -0.31
CA LEU A 226 -2.23 12.73 -1.54
C LEU A 226 -1.31 12.30 -2.69
N THR A 227 -0.15 12.95 -2.82
CA THR A 227 0.83 12.59 -3.85
C THR A 227 1.35 11.17 -3.64
N ALA A 228 1.68 10.80 -2.40
CA ALA A 228 2.09 9.44 -2.04
C ALA A 228 0.98 8.41 -2.28
N GLN A 229 -0.27 8.74 -1.97
CA GLN A 229 -1.44 7.90 -2.24
C GLN A 229 -1.61 7.63 -3.75
N VAL A 230 -1.45 8.66 -4.58
CA VAL A 230 -1.48 8.49 -6.06
C VAL A 230 -0.38 7.53 -6.50
N ILE A 231 0.84 7.68 -5.98
CA ILE A 231 1.96 6.79 -6.30
C ILE A 231 1.68 5.36 -5.82
N TYR A 232 1.10 5.18 -4.63
CA TYR A 232 0.68 3.86 -4.14
C TYR A 232 -0.38 3.18 -5.02
N ASN A 233 -1.23 3.96 -5.68
CA ASN A 233 -2.27 3.45 -6.56
C ASN A 233 -1.81 3.20 -8.01
N LEU A 234 -0.52 3.41 -8.33
CA LEU A 234 0.02 3.08 -9.66
C LEU A 234 0.08 1.56 -9.86
N ASP A 235 -0.21 1.11 -11.08
CA ASP A 235 -0.05 -0.31 -11.47
C ASP A 235 1.39 -0.80 -11.27
N GLU A 236 2.38 0.09 -11.48
CA GLU A 236 3.79 -0.19 -11.23
C GLU A 236 4.07 -0.52 -9.76
N THR A 237 3.43 0.17 -8.82
CA THR A 237 3.68 -0.01 -7.38
C THR A 237 3.26 -1.38 -6.87
N ILE A 238 2.20 -1.97 -7.44
CA ILE A 238 1.69 -3.28 -7.04
C ILE A 238 2.21 -4.43 -7.92
N THR A 239 3.05 -4.12 -8.90
CA THR A 239 3.54 -5.09 -9.88
C THR A 239 5.02 -5.37 -9.67
N LYS A 240 5.38 -6.64 -9.76
CA LYS A 240 6.77 -7.05 -9.84
C LYS A 240 7.17 -7.17 -11.30
N GLU A 241 8.25 -6.52 -11.69
CA GLU A 241 8.91 -6.60 -12.99
C GLU A 241 10.41 -6.76 -12.88
#